data_AF-A0AAP7GQ03-F1
#
_entry.id   AF-A0AAP7GQ03-F1
#
_cell.length_a   1.000
_cell.length_b   1.000
_cell.length_c   1.000
_cell.angle_alpha   90.00
_cell.angle_beta   90.00
_cell.angle_gamma   90.00
#
_symmetry.space_group_name_H-M   'P 1'
#
loop_
_entity.id
_entity.type
_entity.pdbx_description
1 polymer ?
#
loop_
_entity_poly.entity_id
_entity_poly.type
_entity_poly.pdbx_seq_one_letter_code
_entity_poly.pdbx_strand_id
1 'polypeptide(L)'
;MQQWIGRTAGGLAVALCLAAPLAQAAEPAFGGWRNLDSRDGAEPALRDIPFALLPTPVARDARFSVYDRESKRLVCCLQVASAELDDTALRKVYQLPEQWVTDLRNGRSTARPWPTRVYEMRRTDELVDYGFSDAPEAYSDLGGLLLPADARLLPDGSVQAGATYRLQFRSTPLGDDSSALDRFTLQPAQDTGKPVIVEVSYGTY
;
A
#
# COMPACT_ATOMS: atom_id res chain seq x y z
N MET A 1 7.48 58.64 -61.20
CA MET A 1 6.27 58.15 -60.51
C MET A 1 6.54 56.67 -60.22
N GLN A 2 6.61 56.20 -58.97
CA GLN A 2 5.45 55.78 -58.14
C GLN A 2 4.58 54.73 -58.87
N GLN A 3 4.20 53.56 -58.35
CA GLN A 3 4.46 52.75 -57.13
C GLN A 3 4.31 51.26 -57.56
N TRP A 4 4.68 50.19 -56.84
CA TRP A 4 5.25 49.92 -55.51
C TRP A 4 5.99 48.55 -55.57
N ILE A 5 6.62 48.08 -54.48
CA ILE A 5 7.03 46.67 -54.30
C ILE A 5 6.48 46.17 -52.95
N GLY A 6 5.66 45.12 -52.98
CA GLY A 6 5.11 44.50 -51.77
C GLY A 6 6.18 43.74 -50.98
N ARG A 7 6.41 44.13 -49.72
CA ARG A 7 7.29 43.42 -48.79
C ARG A 7 6.63 42.13 -48.32
N THR A 8 7.10 40.98 -48.79
CA THR A 8 6.85 39.70 -48.09
C THR A 8 7.71 39.64 -46.83
N ALA A 9 7.07 39.80 -45.66
CA ALA A 9 7.75 39.70 -44.37
C ALA A 9 8.22 38.26 -44.12
N GLY A 10 9.45 38.10 -43.65
CA GLY A 10 9.98 36.80 -43.25
C GLY A 10 9.39 36.34 -41.91
N GLY A 11 8.83 35.13 -41.88
CA GLY A 11 8.49 34.44 -40.64
C GLY A 11 9.57 33.44 -40.26
N LEU A 12 10.46 33.79 -39.31
CA LEU A 12 11.26 32.78 -38.63
C LEU A 12 10.34 31.96 -37.70
N ALA A 13 10.02 30.74 -38.09
CA ALA A 13 9.38 29.78 -37.19
C ALA A 13 10.42 29.25 -36.18
N VAL A 14 10.50 29.89 -35.01
CA VAL A 14 11.29 29.38 -33.88
C VAL A 14 10.53 28.20 -33.27
N ALA A 15 10.99 26.98 -33.57
CA ALA A 15 10.47 25.77 -32.95
C ALA A 15 10.92 25.72 -31.47
N LEU A 16 10.03 26.15 -30.57
CA LEU A 16 10.19 25.96 -29.13
C LEU A 16 10.01 24.48 -28.79
N CYS A 17 11.12 23.75 -28.74
CA CYS A 17 11.17 22.42 -28.15
C CYS A 17 10.86 22.53 -26.65
N LEU A 18 9.57 22.37 -26.30
CA LEU A 18 9.14 22.16 -24.93
C LEU A 18 9.73 20.83 -24.44
N ALA A 19 10.85 20.93 -23.73
CA ALA A 19 11.35 19.81 -22.94
C ALA A 19 10.31 19.51 -21.86
N ALA A 20 9.48 18.49 -22.09
CA ALA A 20 8.61 17.95 -21.06
C ALA A 20 9.49 17.59 -19.85
N PRO A 21 9.12 17.98 -18.62
CA PRO A 21 9.87 17.55 -17.45
C PRO A 21 9.89 16.03 -17.45
N LEU A 22 11.08 15.43 -17.37
CA LEU A 22 11.20 14.00 -17.14
C LEU A 22 10.45 13.71 -15.86
N ALA A 23 9.34 12.97 -15.97
CA ALA A 23 8.55 12.58 -14.82
C ALA A 23 9.44 11.70 -13.96
N GLN A 24 9.96 12.26 -12.86
CA GLN A 24 10.66 11.52 -11.84
C GLN A 24 9.70 10.40 -11.41
N ALA A 25 10.09 9.14 -11.62
CA ALA A 25 9.27 8.02 -11.21
C ALA A 25 9.00 8.19 -9.70
N ALA A 26 7.71 8.23 -9.33
CA ALA A 26 7.33 8.40 -7.95
C ALA A 26 7.93 7.26 -7.13
N GLU A 27 8.43 7.56 -5.93
CA GLU A 27 8.98 6.53 -5.06
C GLU A 27 7.92 5.44 -4.80
N PRO A 28 8.28 4.14 -4.86
CA PRO A 28 7.34 3.06 -4.70
C PRO A 28 6.63 3.13 -3.35
N ALA A 29 5.31 3.20 -3.38
CA ALA A 29 4.49 3.23 -2.18
C ALA A 29 4.40 1.83 -1.56
N PHE A 30 5.11 1.63 -0.46
CA PHE A 30 5.01 0.45 0.40
C PHE A 30 4.12 0.76 1.62
N GLY A 31 3.36 -0.22 2.09
CA GLY A 31 2.49 -0.04 3.25
C GLY A 31 2.01 -1.37 3.82
N GLY A 32 1.17 -1.31 4.85
CA GLY A 32 0.54 -2.49 5.43
C GLY A 32 -0.88 -2.69 4.90
N TRP A 33 -1.46 -3.87 5.12
CA TRP A 33 -2.90 -4.07 5.02
C TRP A 33 -3.42 -5.01 6.11
N ARG A 34 -4.74 -4.97 6.30
CA ARG A 34 -5.49 -5.70 7.32
C ARG A 34 -6.83 -6.15 6.77
N ASN A 35 -7.15 -7.43 6.88
CA ASN A 35 -8.52 -7.93 6.74
C ASN A 35 -9.20 -7.82 8.11
N LEU A 36 -10.40 -7.25 8.16
CA LEU A 36 -11.16 -7.05 9.39
C LEU A 36 -12.66 -7.18 9.13
N ASP A 37 -13.36 -7.61 10.18
CA ASP A 37 -14.82 -7.64 10.25
C ASP A 37 -15.35 -6.41 11.00
N SER A 38 -16.65 -6.20 10.97
CA SER A 38 -17.31 -5.40 12.02
C SER A 38 -17.30 -6.16 13.36
N ARG A 39 -17.40 -5.44 14.48
CA ARG A 39 -17.62 -6.07 15.80
C ARG A 39 -18.81 -7.05 15.80
N ASP A 40 -18.79 -8.02 16.72
CA ASP A 40 -19.91 -8.94 16.90
C ASP A 40 -21.22 -8.22 17.24
N GLY A 41 -22.32 -8.70 16.65
CA GLY A 41 -23.65 -8.08 16.77
C GLY A 41 -23.81 -6.72 16.08
N ALA A 42 -22.86 -6.31 15.23
CA ALA A 42 -23.03 -5.17 14.34
C ALA A 42 -24.12 -5.43 13.29
N GLU A 43 -24.93 -4.41 13.02
CA GLU A 43 -25.93 -4.42 11.94
C GLU A 43 -25.69 -3.22 11.01
N PRO A 44 -25.46 -3.43 9.70
CA PRO A 44 -25.18 -4.73 9.07
C PRO A 44 -23.84 -5.30 9.56
N ALA A 45 -23.74 -6.64 9.62
CA ALA A 45 -22.48 -7.32 9.83
C ALA A 45 -21.61 -7.22 8.56
N LEU A 46 -20.40 -6.68 8.69
CA LEU A 46 -19.40 -6.62 7.64
C LEU A 46 -18.36 -7.73 7.89
N ARG A 47 -17.96 -8.42 6.82
CA ARG A 47 -16.98 -9.51 6.86
C ARG A 47 -15.90 -9.29 5.81
N ASP A 48 -14.68 -9.70 6.11
CA ASP A 48 -13.54 -9.73 5.18
C ASP A 48 -13.27 -8.39 4.47
N ILE A 49 -13.39 -7.28 5.19
CA ILE A 49 -13.13 -5.94 4.64
C ILE A 49 -11.62 -5.67 4.70
N PRO A 50 -10.92 -5.54 3.56
CA PRO A 50 -9.50 -5.22 3.56
C PRO A 50 -9.30 -3.71 3.70
N PHE A 51 -8.41 -3.31 4.58
CA PHE A 51 -7.99 -1.93 4.81
C PHE A 51 -6.50 -1.78 4.50
N ALA A 52 -6.12 -0.72 3.78
CA ALA A 52 -4.71 -0.35 3.58
C ALA A 52 -4.22 0.63 4.65
N LEU A 53 -2.98 0.47 5.08
CA LEU A 53 -2.26 1.28 6.05
C LEU A 53 -1.06 1.93 5.35
N LEU A 54 -1.23 3.15 4.84
CA LEU A 54 -0.28 3.78 3.93
C LEU A 54 0.46 4.98 4.58
N PRO A 55 1.74 5.23 4.21
CA PRO A 55 2.51 6.36 4.72
C PRO A 55 2.19 7.68 4.02
N THR A 56 1.68 7.63 2.79
CA THR A 56 1.43 8.77 1.91
C THR A 56 -0.01 8.73 1.36
N PRO A 57 -0.61 9.88 0.99
CA PRO A 57 -1.93 9.88 0.36
C PRO A 57 -1.89 9.16 -0.98
N VAL A 58 -2.95 8.42 -1.29
CA VAL A 58 -3.12 7.76 -2.59
C VAL A 58 -4.47 8.08 -3.20
N ALA A 59 -4.56 7.98 -4.53
CA ALA A 59 -5.80 8.15 -5.26
C ALA A 59 -6.74 6.95 -5.04
N ARG A 60 -8.05 7.20 -5.23
CA ARG A 60 -9.01 6.10 -5.44
C ARG A 60 -8.57 5.26 -6.64
N ASP A 61 -8.92 3.98 -6.61
CA ASP A 61 -8.60 2.99 -7.63
C ASP A 61 -7.10 2.69 -7.81
N ALA A 62 -6.21 3.26 -6.96
CA ALA A 62 -4.82 2.82 -6.83
C ALA A 62 -4.75 1.34 -6.39
N ARG A 63 -3.81 0.59 -6.96
CA ARG A 63 -3.71 -0.87 -6.81
C ARG A 63 -2.39 -1.27 -6.16
N PHE A 64 -2.46 -2.30 -5.34
CA PHE A 64 -1.33 -2.89 -4.62
C PHE A 64 -1.35 -4.41 -4.73
N SER A 65 -0.17 -4.99 -4.83
CA SER A 65 0.03 -6.43 -4.66
C SER A 65 0.24 -6.74 -3.18
N VAL A 66 -0.35 -7.83 -2.70
CA VAL A 66 -0.06 -8.37 -1.36
C VAL A 66 1.10 -9.36 -1.44
N TYR A 67 1.96 -9.38 -0.43
CA TYR A 67 2.93 -10.46 -0.24
C TYR A 67 2.31 -11.54 0.66
N ASP A 68 1.99 -12.69 0.07
CA ASP A 68 1.69 -13.92 0.80
C ASP A 68 3.02 -14.50 1.30
N ARG A 69 3.21 -14.50 2.62
CA ARG A 69 4.47 -14.90 3.25
C ARG A 69 4.59 -16.42 3.40
N GLU A 70 3.48 -17.15 3.47
CA GLU A 70 3.44 -18.61 3.54
C GLU A 70 3.76 -19.23 2.17
N SER A 71 3.09 -18.75 1.12
CA SER A 71 3.33 -19.23 -0.26
C SER A 71 4.55 -18.58 -0.92
N LYS A 72 5.09 -17.50 -0.32
CA LYS A 72 6.16 -16.66 -0.88
C LYS A 72 5.83 -16.17 -2.29
N ARG A 73 4.64 -15.59 -2.48
CA ARG A 73 4.21 -14.98 -3.75
C ARG A 73 3.77 -13.54 -3.57
N LEU A 74 3.81 -12.80 -4.68
CA LEU A 74 2.99 -11.61 -4.84
C LEU A 74 1.69 -12.00 -5.54
N VAL A 75 0.59 -11.50 -5.02
CA VAL A 75 -0.76 -11.72 -5.54
C VAL A 75 -1.40 -10.35 -5.74
N CYS A 76 -1.99 -10.12 -6.91
CA CYS A 76 -2.59 -8.83 -7.24
C CYS A 76 -4.10 -8.97 -7.45
N CYS A 77 -4.96 -8.08 -6.96
CA CYS A 77 -4.66 -6.83 -6.26
C CYS A 77 -5.65 -6.50 -5.15
N LEU A 78 -5.20 -5.72 -4.18
CA LEU A 78 -6.08 -4.84 -3.41
C LEU A 78 -6.15 -3.48 -4.10
N GLN A 79 -7.35 -2.95 -4.27
CA GLN A 79 -7.61 -1.66 -4.92
C GLN A 79 -8.33 -0.69 -3.98
N VAL A 80 -7.87 0.56 -3.89
CA VAL A 80 -8.46 1.62 -3.04
C VAL A 80 -9.91 1.90 -3.43
N ALA A 81 -10.85 1.63 -2.53
CA ALA A 81 -12.29 1.76 -2.76
C ALA A 81 -12.86 3.08 -2.21
N SER A 82 -12.29 3.61 -1.11
CA SER A 82 -12.78 4.80 -0.40
C SER A 82 -11.87 6.04 -0.55
N ALA A 83 -12.32 7.17 0.00
CA ALA A 83 -11.42 8.24 0.43
C ALA A 83 -10.65 7.83 1.71
N GLU A 84 -9.74 8.67 2.20
CA GLU A 84 -9.06 8.42 3.48
C GLU A 84 -10.07 8.39 4.63
N LEU A 85 -10.02 7.34 5.45
CA LEU A 85 -10.94 7.09 6.55
C LEU A 85 -10.42 7.72 7.84
N ASP A 86 -11.31 8.45 8.53
CA ASP A 86 -11.07 8.92 9.89
C ASP A 86 -11.57 7.90 10.94
N ASP A 87 -11.24 8.13 12.21
CA ASP A 87 -11.65 7.24 13.30
C ASP A 87 -13.16 7.28 13.57
N THR A 88 -13.89 8.24 12.98
CA THR A 88 -15.35 8.29 13.05
C THR A 88 -15.95 7.30 12.06
N ALA A 89 -15.46 7.26 10.83
CA ALA A 89 -15.85 6.30 9.80
C ALA A 89 -15.55 4.86 10.27
N LEU A 90 -14.32 4.60 10.74
CA LEU A 90 -13.91 3.27 11.21
C LEU A 90 -14.83 2.74 12.34
N ARG A 91 -15.22 3.58 13.31
CA ARG A 91 -16.07 3.15 14.44
C ARG A 91 -17.58 3.21 14.17
N LYS A 92 -18.07 4.08 13.28
CA LYS A 92 -19.52 4.26 13.04
C LYS A 92 -20.03 3.60 11.78
N VAL A 93 -19.23 3.56 10.71
CA VAL A 93 -19.61 2.95 9.42
C VAL A 93 -19.18 1.49 9.42
N TYR A 94 -17.90 1.22 9.68
CA TYR A 94 -17.37 -0.15 9.70
C TYR A 94 -17.56 -0.87 11.04
N GLN A 95 -18.03 -0.16 12.07
CA GLN A 95 -18.30 -0.69 13.42
C GLN A 95 -17.12 -1.45 14.04
N LEU A 96 -15.88 -1.01 13.76
CA LEU A 96 -14.68 -1.63 14.30
C LEU A 96 -14.54 -1.36 15.81
N PRO A 97 -14.16 -2.36 16.63
CA PRO A 97 -13.70 -2.17 17.99
C PRO A 97 -12.49 -1.22 18.08
N GLU A 98 -12.31 -0.54 19.22
CA GLU A 98 -11.27 0.46 19.43
C GLU A 98 -9.84 -0.11 19.27
N GLN A 99 -9.64 -1.37 19.65
CA GLN A 99 -8.38 -2.07 19.49
C GLN A 99 -8.00 -2.27 18.01
N TRP A 100 -8.94 -2.63 17.13
CA TRP A 100 -8.69 -2.73 15.69
C TRP A 100 -8.47 -1.36 15.04
N VAL A 101 -9.13 -0.29 15.52
CA VAL A 101 -8.84 1.08 15.07
C VAL A 101 -7.42 1.49 15.45
N THR A 102 -6.97 1.14 16.66
CA THR A 102 -5.60 1.38 17.13
C THR A 102 -4.58 0.61 16.28
N ASP A 103 -4.89 -0.63 15.88
CA ASP A 103 -4.04 -1.45 15.01
C ASP A 103 -3.99 -0.90 13.58
N LEU A 104 -5.12 -0.46 13.00
CA LEU A 104 -5.17 0.25 11.71
C LEU A 104 -4.38 1.57 11.73
N ARG A 105 -4.37 2.27 12.87
CA ARG A 105 -3.50 3.45 13.06
C ARG A 105 -2.06 3.10 13.37
N ASN A 106 -1.73 1.82 13.58
CA ASN A 106 -0.42 1.34 14.04
C ASN A 106 0.03 2.04 15.35
N GLY A 107 -0.91 2.30 16.27
CA GLY A 107 -0.66 3.00 17.53
C GLY A 107 0.30 2.28 18.49
N ARG A 108 0.59 0.99 18.22
CA ARG A 108 1.56 0.16 18.96
C ARG A 108 2.99 0.26 18.42
N SER A 109 3.19 0.91 17.27
CA SER A 109 4.50 1.09 16.65
C SER A 109 5.31 2.18 17.37
N THR A 110 6.49 1.81 17.85
CA THR A 110 7.47 2.76 18.43
C THR A 110 8.36 3.44 17.38
N ALA A 111 8.21 3.08 16.09
CA ALA A 111 9.13 3.46 15.02
C ALA A 111 8.69 4.69 14.20
N ARG A 112 7.67 5.44 14.64
CA ARG A 112 6.95 6.41 13.80
C ARG A 112 7.37 7.88 13.93
N PRO A 113 7.67 8.55 12.80
CA PRO A 113 7.60 10.00 12.66
C PRO A 113 6.31 10.52 11.97
N TRP A 114 5.41 9.65 11.46
CA TRP A 114 4.26 10.05 10.63
C TRP A 114 2.95 9.30 10.95
N PRO A 115 1.77 9.92 10.78
CA PRO A 115 0.46 9.29 10.98
C PRO A 115 0.11 8.28 9.88
N THR A 116 -0.56 7.19 10.24
CA THR A 116 -1.03 6.16 9.30
C THR A 116 -2.32 6.60 8.61
N ARG A 117 -2.30 6.61 7.26
CA ARG A 117 -3.49 6.84 6.44
C ARG A 117 -4.19 5.51 6.19
N VAL A 118 -5.51 5.51 6.34
CA VAL A 118 -6.31 4.28 6.27
C VAL A 118 -7.34 4.41 5.16
N TYR A 119 -7.50 3.37 4.36
CA TYR A 119 -8.44 3.31 3.23
C TYR A 119 -9.15 1.96 3.22
N GLU A 120 -10.43 1.92 2.88
CA GLU A 120 -11.10 0.69 2.47
C GLU A 120 -10.53 0.26 1.11
N MET A 121 -10.28 -1.03 0.97
CA MET A 121 -9.84 -1.67 -0.26
C MET A 121 -10.91 -2.66 -0.73
N ARG A 122 -10.85 -3.03 -2.01
CA ARG A 122 -11.54 -4.20 -2.56
C ARG A 122 -10.55 -5.18 -3.17
N ARG A 123 -10.83 -6.48 -3.08
CA ARG A 123 -10.09 -7.51 -3.83
C ARG A 123 -10.44 -7.40 -5.31
N THR A 124 -9.44 -7.48 -6.18
CA THR A 124 -9.57 -7.46 -7.64
C THR A 124 -8.58 -8.42 -8.29
N ASP A 125 -8.81 -8.77 -9.57
CA ASP A 125 -7.92 -9.63 -10.35
C ASP A 125 -7.70 -11.01 -9.69
N GLU A 126 -6.46 -11.53 -9.64
CA GLU A 126 -6.13 -12.83 -9.04
C GLU A 126 -6.58 -12.92 -7.57
N LEU A 127 -6.53 -11.82 -6.82
CA LEU A 127 -6.88 -11.79 -5.40
C LEU A 127 -8.38 -11.98 -5.11
N VAL A 128 -9.26 -11.98 -6.11
CA VAL A 128 -10.70 -12.26 -5.91
C VAL A 128 -10.91 -13.72 -5.48
N ASP A 129 -10.22 -14.65 -6.16
CA ASP A 129 -10.37 -16.10 -5.98
C ASP A 129 -9.15 -16.74 -5.30
N TYR A 130 -8.22 -15.92 -4.78
CA TYR A 130 -6.98 -16.42 -4.17
C TYR A 130 -7.22 -17.01 -2.78
N GLY A 131 -7.06 -18.33 -2.66
CA GLY A 131 -7.01 -19.02 -1.38
C GLY A 131 -5.63 -18.87 -0.72
N PHE A 132 -5.58 -18.13 0.39
CA PHE A 132 -4.44 -18.16 1.31
C PHE A 132 -4.37 -19.51 2.04
N SER A 133 -3.21 -19.79 2.64
CA SER A 133 -3.01 -20.97 3.50
C SER A 133 -3.93 -20.94 4.72
N ASP A 134 -4.63 -22.04 5.00
CA ASP A 134 -5.51 -22.26 6.15
C ASP A 134 -4.81 -22.94 7.35
N ALA A 135 -3.50 -23.15 7.26
CA ALA A 135 -2.69 -23.72 8.35
C ALA A 135 -2.79 -22.86 9.63
N PRO A 136 -2.80 -23.46 10.85
CA PRO A 136 -3.05 -22.73 12.10
C PRO A 136 -2.12 -21.56 12.45
N GLU A 137 -0.94 -21.47 11.82
CA GLU A 137 0.04 -20.39 12.00
C GLU A 137 0.08 -19.41 10.80
N ALA A 138 -0.75 -19.64 9.78
CA ALA A 138 -0.89 -18.77 8.63
C ALA A 138 -1.82 -17.60 8.94
N TYR A 139 -1.39 -16.38 8.61
CA TYR A 139 -2.14 -15.15 8.85
C TYR A 139 -2.04 -14.15 7.67
N SER A 140 -1.59 -14.58 6.48
CA SER A 140 -1.53 -13.71 5.28
C SER A 140 -2.91 -13.32 4.76
N ASP A 141 -3.97 -14.04 5.13
CA ASP A 141 -5.37 -13.66 4.89
C ASP A 141 -5.82 -12.50 5.79
N LEU A 142 -5.27 -12.40 7.01
CA LEU A 142 -5.59 -11.37 8.00
C LEU A 142 -4.86 -10.04 7.76
N GLY A 143 -3.80 -10.02 6.96
CA GLY A 143 -3.04 -8.82 6.65
C GLY A 143 -1.62 -9.09 6.17
N GLY A 144 -0.83 -8.02 6.03
CA GLY A 144 0.59 -8.14 5.67
C GLY A 144 1.14 -6.94 4.91
N LEU A 145 2.14 -7.19 4.07
CA LEU A 145 2.83 -6.17 3.27
C LEU A 145 2.08 -5.87 1.97
N LEU A 146 1.82 -4.58 1.73
CA LEU A 146 1.45 -4.02 0.43
C LEU A 146 2.69 -3.53 -0.32
N LEU A 147 2.72 -3.87 -1.60
CA LEU A 147 3.72 -3.46 -2.58
C LEU A 147 3.00 -2.82 -3.78
N PRO A 148 3.68 -1.99 -4.59
CA PRO A 148 3.13 -1.51 -5.86
C PRO A 148 2.59 -2.66 -6.73
N ALA A 149 1.50 -2.43 -7.47
CA ALA A 149 0.86 -3.49 -8.26
C ALA A 149 1.77 -4.11 -9.35
N ASP A 150 2.77 -3.37 -9.82
CA ASP A 150 3.77 -3.83 -10.81
C ASP A 150 5.00 -4.51 -10.16
N ALA A 151 5.05 -4.58 -8.82
CA ALA A 151 6.13 -5.22 -8.10
C ALA A 151 6.23 -6.73 -8.42
N ARG A 152 7.45 -7.26 -8.36
CA ARG A 152 7.75 -8.67 -8.63
C ARG A 152 8.62 -9.25 -7.53
N LEU A 153 8.34 -10.49 -7.13
CA LEU A 153 9.28 -11.28 -6.33
C LEU A 153 10.30 -11.93 -7.28
N LEU A 154 11.58 -11.78 -6.97
CA LEU A 154 12.69 -12.41 -7.68
C LEU A 154 13.00 -13.80 -7.07
N PRO A 155 13.70 -14.70 -7.77
CA PRO A 155 13.95 -16.06 -7.30
C PRO A 155 14.75 -16.17 -5.99
N ASP A 156 15.46 -15.12 -5.58
CA ASP A 156 16.18 -15.01 -4.32
C ASP A 156 15.32 -14.48 -3.15
N GLY A 157 14.03 -14.21 -3.39
CA GLY A 157 13.11 -13.61 -2.42
C GLY A 157 13.21 -12.10 -2.30
N SER A 158 14.03 -11.42 -3.11
CA SER A 158 14.05 -9.96 -3.19
C SER A 158 12.86 -9.41 -3.99
N VAL A 159 12.44 -8.19 -3.70
CA VAL A 159 11.32 -7.51 -4.36
C VAL A 159 11.86 -6.48 -5.35
N GLN A 160 11.43 -6.57 -6.61
CA GLN A 160 11.65 -5.53 -7.62
C GLN A 160 10.41 -4.62 -7.67
N ALA A 161 10.59 -3.35 -7.31
CA ALA A 161 9.55 -2.31 -7.35
C ALA A 161 10.21 -0.94 -7.60
N GLY A 162 10.45 -0.59 -8.86
CA GLY A 162 11.32 0.55 -9.25
C GLY A 162 12.81 0.25 -9.03
N ALA A 163 13.20 -0.08 -7.80
CA ALA A 163 14.51 -0.63 -7.41
C ALA A 163 14.37 -2.07 -6.88
N THR A 164 15.49 -2.75 -6.63
CA THR A 164 15.53 -4.07 -5.99
C THR A 164 15.71 -3.92 -4.47
N TYR A 165 14.90 -4.62 -3.69
CA TYR A 165 14.89 -4.58 -2.23
C TYR A 165 15.03 -5.99 -1.65
N ARG A 166 15.99 -6.19 -0.74
CA ARG A 166 16.02 -7.39 0.11
C ARG A 166 14.90 -7.29 1.12
N LEU A 167 13.97 -8.24 1.11
CA LEU A 167 12.86 -8.32 2.05
C LEU A 167 13.27 -9.14 3.28
N GLN A 168 13.04 -8.58 4.46
CA GLN A 168 13.18 -9.27 5.75
C GLN A 168 11.85 -9.21 6.49
N PHE A 169 11.53 -10.27 7.24
CA PHE A 169 10.32 -10.38 8.04
C PHE A 169 10.67 -10.73 9.48
N ARG A 170 9.95 -10.15 10.44
CA ARG A 170 9.97 -10.51 11.86
C ARG A 170 8.62 -10.27 12.47
N SER A 171 8.01 -11.28 13.08
CA SER A 171 6.88 -11.11 14.00
C SER A 171 7.37 -10.95 15.45
N THR A 172 6.64 -10.19 16.27
CA THR A 172 6.95 -9.95 17.68
C THR A 172 5.66 -9.98 18.51
N PRO A 173 5.46 -10.92 19.45
CA PRO A 173 4.29 -10.95 20.32
C PRO A 173 4.13 -9.65 21.14
N LEU A 174 2.89 -9.21 21.34
CA LEU A 174 2.59 -7.92 21.97
C LEU A 174 2.12 -8.01 23.43
N GLY A 175 2.06 -9.21 24.00
CA GLY A 175 1.92 -9.43 25.45
C GLY A 175 0.75 -10.35 25.85
N ASP A 176 -0.20 -10.56 24.95
CA ASP A 176 -1.16 -11.67 25.00
C ASP A 176 -0.82 -12.69 23.89
N ASP A 177 -1.27 -13.94 24.04
CA ASP A 177 -0.99 -15.03 23.09
C ASP A 177 -1.68 -14.86 21.73
N SER A 178 -2.55 -13.84 21.61
CA SER A 178 -3.42 -13.60 20.45
C SER A 178 -2.99 -12.37 19.62
N SER A 179 -1.92 -11.66 20.00
CA SER A 179 -1.49 -10.43 19.31
C SER A 179 0.01 -10.34 19.05
N ALA A 180 0.33 -9.80 17.87
CA ALA A 180 1.69 -9.70 17.36
C ALA A 180 1.88 -8.44 16.49
N LEU A 181 3.12 -7.98 16.38
CA LEU A 181 3.55 -6.95 15.44
C LEU A 181 4.43 -7.59 14.37
N ASP A 182 3.91 -7.70 13.15
CA ASP A 182 4.74 -8.04 12.00
C ASP A 182 5.49 -6.80 11.54
N ARG A 183 6.80 -6.96 11.36
CA ARG A 183 7.69 -5.98 10.76
C ARG A 183 8.28 -6.53 9.48
N PHE A 184 8.04 -5.82 8.37
CA PHE A 184 8.68 -6.04 7.09
C PHE A 184 9.73 -4.95 6.87
N THR A 185 10.97 -5.35 6.60
CA THR A 185 12.06 -4.42 6.24
C THR A 185 12.43 -4.64 4.78
N LEU A 186 12.23 -3.60 3.96
CA LEU A 186 12.64 -3.54 2.56
C LEU A 186 13.95 -2.75 2.49
N GLN A 187 15.09 -3.44 2.48
CA GLN A 187 16.41 -2.82 2.37
C GLN A 187 16.80 -2.71 0.89
N PRO A 188 16.99 -1.49 0.33
CA PRO A 188 17.53 -1.32 -1.03
C PRO A 188 18.81 -2.13 -1.23
N ALA A 189 18.91 -2.83 -2.36
CA ALA A 189 20.06 -3.68 -2.70
C ALA A 189 21.33 -2.86 -3.04
N GLN A 190 21.19 -1.56 -3.30
CA GLN A 190 22.30 -0.61 -3.30
C GLN A 190 22.47 -0.08 -1.87
N ASP A 191 23.61 -0.37 -1.24
CA ASP A 191 23.88 -0.19 0.21
C ASP A 191 23.86 1.26 0.73
N THR A 192 23.46 2.23 -0.09
CA THR A 192 23.31 3.66 0.27
C THR A 192 21.86 4.08 0.57
N GLY A 193 20.87 3.24 0.24
CA GLY A 193 19.47 3.53 0.47
C GLY A 193 19.00 3.23 1.90
N LYS A 194 18.18 4.11 2.48
CA LYS A 194 17.52 3.85 3.77
C LYS A 194 16.52 2.69 3.62
N PRO A 195 16.43 1.76 4.60
CA PRO A 195 15.39 0.75 4.59
C PRO A 195 14.01 1.37 4.73
N VAL A 196 13.03 0.83 4.00
CA VAL A 196 11.61 1.09 4.28
C VAL A 196 11.13 0.05 5.28
N ILE A 197 10.51 0.51 6.36
CA ILE A 197 9.94 -0.35 7.40
C ILE A 197 8.43 -0.24 7.32
N VAL A 198 7.76 -1.38 7.12
CA VAL A 198 6.31 -1.52 7.23
C VAL A 198 6.02 -2.35 8.46
N GLU A 199 5.08 -1.89 9.28
CA GLU A 199 4.60 -2.62 10.45
C GLU A 199 3.09 -2.80 10.37
N VAL A 200 2.63 -3.96 10.82
CA VAL A 200 1.21 -4.34 10.90
C VAL A 200 0.97 -5.03 12.23
N SER A 201 0.15 -4.42 13.09
CA SER A 201 -0.35 -5.06 14.31
C SER A 201 -1.43 -6.09 13.99
N TYR A 202 -1.44 -7.19 14.74
CA TYR A 202 -2.48 -8.22 14.74
C TYR A 202 -2.98 -8.46 16.15
N GLY A 203 -4.28 -8.76 16.24
CA GLY A 203 -4.94 -9.25 17.43
C GLY A 203 -6.33 -9.78 17.09
N THR A 204 -6.60 -11.03 17.45
CA THR A 204 -7.89 -11.72 17.23
C THR A 204 -8.86 -11.50 18.41
N TYR A 205 -8.96 -10.24 18.84
CA TYR A 205 -9.63 -9.77 20.07
C TYR A 205 -11.12 -10.07 20.16
#